data_AF-A0A7Y3PCV2-F1
#
_entry.id   AF-A0A7Y3PCV2-F1
#
_cell.length_a   1.000
_cell.length_b   1.000
_cell.length_c   1.000
_cell.angle_alpha   90.00
_cell.angle_beta   90.00
_cell.angle_gamma   90.00
#
_symmetry.space_group_name_H-M   'P 1'
#
loop_
_entity.id
_entity.type
_entity.pdbx_description
1 polymer ?
#
loop_
_entity_poly.entity_id
_entity_poly.type
_entity_poly.pdbx_seq_one_letter_code
_entity_poly.pdbx_strand_id
1 'polypeptide(L)'
;MIIFTPPARWIKVIRRDRIVTLGFVLLMAVVLGFVCFARTHSIGGVAWLILRAEPVPFLGFSAMIGSVVHVRNVARDIRWWKRNEWNKFKGQMEGTTVLRVPKGVNFFFHWIMIHSPHHVDMRIPMYNLELAALAIEKVYPDVAHDAPLRFKDFRRNTKACKLYDFDEGRWLTYRGAREVLASASSSTPTPS
;
A
#
# COMPACT_ATOMS: atom_id res chain seq x y z
N MET A 1 -9.94 -7.80 7.05
CA MET A 1 -9.59 -9.23 7.21
C MET A 1 -9.81 -9.91 5.87
N ILE A 2 -8.78 -10.53 5.31
CA ILE A 2 -8.83 -11.20 4.00
C ILE A 2 -9.75 -12.44 4.14
N ILE A 3 -10.91 -12.41 3.47
CA ILE A 3 -11.92 -13.50 3.41
C ILE A 3 -11.47 -14.54 2.35
N PHE A 4 -10.23 -15.02 2.43
CA PHE A 4 -9.76 -16.11 1.57
C PHE A 4 -9.26 -17.24 2.44
N THR A 5 -9.52 -18.48 2.02
CA THR A 5 -8.93 -19.67 2.63
C THR A 5 -7.41 -19.58 2.50
N PRO A 6 -6.66 -19.60 3.61
CA PRO A 6 -5.21 -19.50 3.52
C PRO A 6 -4.64 -20.69 2.73
N PRO A 7 -3.60 -20.49 1.90
CA PRO A 7 -2.97 -21.59 1.16
C PRO A 7 -2.50 -22.69 2.12
N ALA A 8 -2.72 -23.96 1.78
CA ALA A 8 -2.41 -25.12 2.63
C ALA A 8 -1.03 -25.04 3.32
N ARG A 9 -0.01 -24.62 2.56
CA ARG A 9 1.37 -24.43 3.03
C ARG A 9 1.53 -23.48 4.21
N TRP A 10 0.69 -22.45 4.33
CA TRP A 10 0.83 -21.37 5.33
C TRP A 10 -0.25 -21.39 6.41
N ILE A 11 -1.23 -22.30 6.36
CA ILE A 11 -2.37 -22.31 7.29
C ILE A 11 -1.93 -22.32 8.75
N LYS A 12 -0.96 -23.17 9.11
CA LYS A 12 -0.48 -23.30 10.49
C LYS A 12 0.19 -22.01 10.97
N VAL A 13 1.05 -21.42 10.14
CA VAL A 13 1.76 -20.17 10.44
C VAL A 13 0.78 -19.02 10.60
N ILE A 14 -0.13 -18.84 9.64
CA ILE A 14 -1.16 -17.78 9.68
C ILE A 14 -2.05 -17.93 10.91
N ARG A 15 -2.45 -19.17 11.26
CA ARG A 15 -3.27 -19.42 12.45
C ARG A 15 -2.53 -19.06 13.72
N ARG A 16 -1.26 -19.48 13.84
CA ARG A 16 -0.41 -19.13 14.99
C ARG A 16 -0.27 -17.61 15.11
N ASP A 17 0.05 -16.92 14.02
CA ASP A 17 0.24 -15.47 14.04
C ASP A 17 -1.05 -14.74 14.43
N ARG A 18 -2.21 -15.19 13.94
CA ARG A 18 -3.52 -14.67 14.38
C ARG A 18 -3.76 -14.87 15.86
N ILE A 19 -3.50 -16.07 16.39
CA ILE A 19 -3.68 -16.37 17.82
C ILE A 19 -2.75 -15.49 18.66
N VAL A 20 -1.47 -15.38 18.28
CA VAL A 20 -0.50 -14.55 19.00
C VAL A 20 -0.90 -13.08 18.97
N THR A 21 -1.28 -12.57 17.79
CA THR A 21 -1.66 -11.15 17.62
C THR A 21 -2.95 -10.82 18.38
N LEU A 22 -4.00 -11.64 18.21
CA LEU A 22 -5.28 -11.42 18.90
C LEU A 22 -5.16 -11.62 20.40
N GLY A 23 -4.35 -12.60 20.83
CA GLY A 23 -4.06 -12.84 22.25
C GLY A 23 -3.32 -11.66 22.87
N PHE A 24 -2.33 -11.09 22.17
CA PHE A 24 -1.62 -9.90 22.63
C PHE A 24 -2.55 -8.69 22.74
N VAL A 25 -3.37 -8.42 21.72
CA VAL A 25 -4.36 -7.33 21.73
C VAL A 25 -5.35 -7.51 22.89
N LEU A 26 -5.92 -8.70 23.05
CA LEU A 26 -6.84 -8.98 24.16
C LEU A 26 -6.17 -8.83 25.53
N LEU A 27 -4.94 -9.33 25.68
CA LEU A 27 -4.17 -9.18 26.92
C LEU A 27 -3.93 -7.71 27.26
N MET A 28 -3.52 -6.90 26.28
CA MET A 28 -3.32 -5.46 26.49
C MET A 28 -4.62 -4.75 26.86
N ALA A 29 -5.73 -5.03 26.17
CA ALA A 29 -7.04 -4.47 26.49
C ALA A 29 -7.48 -4.83 27.93
N VAL A 30 -7.27 -6.07 28.36
CA VAL A 30 -7.59 -6.51 29.73
C VAL A 30 -6.70 -5.82 30.76
N VAL A 31 -5.38 -5.77 30.54
CA VAL A 31 -4.44 -5.15 31.49
C VAL A 31 -4.69 -3.64 31.60
N LEU A 32 -4.80 -2.94 30.47
CA LEU A 32 -5.08 -1.50 30.46
C LEU A 32 -6.46 -1.20 31.04
N GLY A 33 -7.47 -2.00 30.70
CA GLY A 33 -8.81 -1.86 31.23
C GLY A 33 -8.86 -2.08 32.74
N PHE A 34 -8.19 -3.11 33.25
CA PHE A 34 -8.10 -3.37 34.69
C PHE A 34 -7.41 -2.22 35.43
N VAL A 35 -6.25 -1.76 34.94
CA VAL A 35 -5.51 -0.64 35.56
C VAL A 35 -6.34 0.65 35.56
N CYS A 36 -7.02 0.94 34.45
CA CYS A 36 -7.88 2.13 34.35
C CYS A 36 -9.09 2.03 35.28
N PHE A 37 -9.75 0.88 35.34
CA PHE A 37 -10.88 0.66 36.22
C PHE A 37 -10.48 0.78 37.69
N ALA A 38 -9.37 0.16 38.08
CA ALA A 38 -8.85 0.21 39.46
C ALA A 38 -8.51 1.65 39.91
N ARG A 39 -8.23 2.56 38.98
CA ARG A 39 -7.91 3.97 39.27
C ARG A 39 -9.13 4.89 39.23
N THR A 40 -10.05 4.64 38.30
CA THR A 40 -11.12 5.60 37.94
C THR A 40 -12.51 5.12 38.33
N HIS A 41 -12.67 3.82 38.63
CA HIS A 41 -13.96 3.15 38.83
C HIS A 41 -14.98 3.41 37.71
N SER A 42 -14.51 3.78 36.51
CA SER A 42 -15.34 4.20 35.40
C SER A 42 -15.22 3.24 34.22
N ILE A 43 -16.32 2.55 33.90
CA ILE A 43 -16.42 1.71 32.70
C ILE A 43 -16.28 2.55 31.43
N GLY A 44 -16.83 3.78 31.44
CA GLY A 44 -16.66 4.73 30.32
C GLY A 44 -15.19 5.12 30.12
N GLY A 45 -14.45 5.33 31.23
CA GLY A 45 -13.01 5.60 31.20
C GLY A 45 -12.20 4.44 30.60
N VAL A 46 -12.54 3.20 30.98
CA VAL A 46 -11.94 1.99 30.42
C VAL A 46 -12.17 1.87 28.91
N ALA A 47 -13.43 2.00 28.48
CA ALA A 47 -13.78 1.92 27.07
C ALA A 47 -13.06 3.01 26.24
N TRP A 48 -12.99 4.23 26.79
CA TRP A 48 -12.31 5.35 26.15
C TRP A 48 -10.79 5.16 26.07
N LEU A 49 -10.17 4.59 27.11
CA LEU A 49 -8.75 4.26 27.09
C LEU A 49 -8.45 3.21 26.02
N ILE A 50 -9.18 2.09 26.02
CA ILE A 50 -8.99 1.00 25.05
C ILE A 50 -9.15 1.53 23.63
N LEU A 51 -10.21 2.31 23.37
CA LEU A 51 -10.47 2.90 22.05
C LEU A 51 -9.28 3.72 21.53
N ARG A 52 -8.68 4.56 22.38
CA ARG A 52 -7.55 5.42 22.00
C ARG A 52 -6.22 4.69 21.97
N ALA A 53 -6.05 3.62 22.73
CA ALA A 53 -4.81 2.86 22.79
C ALA A 53 -4.68 1.86 21.63
N GLU A 54 -5.80 1.31 21.13
CA GLU A 54 -5.77 0.19 20.19
C GLU A 54 -6.49 0.50 18.85
N PRO A 55 -7.83 0.61 18.74
CA PRO A 55 -8.49 0.84 17.45
C PRO A 55 -8.08 2.13 16.74
N VAL A 56 -8.01 3.26 17.46
CA VAL A 56 -7.68 4.57 16.87
C VAL A 56 -6.29 4.56 16.21
N PRO A 57 -5.19 4.19 16.91
CA PRO A 57 -3.87 4.14 16.30
C PRO A 57 -3.78 3.07 15.21
N PHE A 58 -4.47 1.92 15.36
CA PHE A 58 -4.50 0.90 14.31
C PHE A 58 -5.13 1.41 13.00
N LEU A 59 -6.29 2.08 13.10
CA LEU A 59 -6.95 2.68 11.94
C LEU A 59 -6.14 3.84 11.35
N GLY A 60 -5.55 4.68 12.21
CA GLY A 60 -4.67 5.77 11.80
C GLY A 60 -3.45 5.26 11.03
N PHE A 61 -2.75 4.26 11.57
CA PHE A 61 -1.63 3.61 10.91
C PHE A 61 -2.05 2.95 9.59
N SER A 62 -3.18 2.23 9.58
CA SER A 62 -3.70 1.58 8.38
C SER A 62 -4.04 2.58 7.26
N ALA A 63 -4.67 3.70 7.61
CA ALA A 63 -4.96 4.77 6.66
C ALA A 63 -3.68 5.44 6.16
N MET A 64 -2.70 5.68 7.05
CA MET A 64 -1.41 6.27 6.69
C MET A 64 -0.62 5.35 5.74
N ILE A 65 -0.39 4.09 6.12
CA ILE A 65 0.41 3.16 5.31
C ILE A 65 -0.30 2.81 4.00
N GLY A 66 -1.63 2.67 4.02
CA GLY A 66 -2.44 2.48 2.81
C GLY A 66 -2.31 3.66 1.85
N SER A 67 -2.34 4.89 2.38
CA SER A 67 -2.14 6.10 1.58
C SER A 67 -0.73 6.18 0.98
N VAL A 68 0.30 5.84 1.77
CA VAL A 68 1.70 5.80 1.31
C VAL A 68 1.90 4.75 0.21
N VAL A 69 1.36 3.54 0.38
CA VAL A 69 1.40 2.50 -0.67
C VAL A 69 0.67 2.98 -1.93
N HIS A 70 -0.52 3.55 -1.79
CA HIS A 70 -1.31 4.03 -2.92
C HIS A 70 -0.59 5.10 -3.73
N VAL A 71 -0.08 6.17 -3.11
CA VAL A 71 0.55 7.28 -3.86
C VAL A 71 1.79 6.86 -4.63
N ARG A 72 2.53 5.83 -4.16
CA ARG A 72 3.77 5.35 -4.79
C ARG A 72 3.56 4.24 -5.82
N ASN A 73 2.42 3.55 -5.82
CA ASN A 73 2.17 2.37 -6.69
C ASN A 73 0.97 2.57 -7.64
N VAL A 74 0.23 3.68 -7.51
CA VAL A 74 -0.97 3.95 -8.30
C VAL A 74 -0.87 5.32 -8.97
N ALA A 75 -0.50 5.28 -10.24
CA ALA A 75 -0.50 6.41 -11.14
C ALA A 75 -0.77 5.94 -12.57
N ARG A 76 -1.26 6.83 -13.44
CA ARG A 76 -1.71 6.46 -14.80
C ARG A 76 -0.57 5.89 -15.67
N ASP A 77 0.65 6.29 -15.35
CA ASP A 77 1.91 5.92 -15.97
C ASP A 77 2.56 4.66 -15.35
N ILE A 78 2.06 4.18 -14.21
CA ILE A 78 2.56 2.96 -13.58
C ILE A 78 1.84 1.74 -14.18
N ARG A 79 2.63 0.81 -14.73
CA ARG A 79 2.14 -0.45 -15.28
C ARG A 79 2.06 -1.53 -14.21
N TRP A 80 0.95 -2.27 -14.17
CA TRP A 80 0.81 -3.49 -13.38
C TRP A 80 0.98 -4.71 -14.29
N TRP A 81 1.66 -5.72 -13.74
CA TRP A 81 2.04 -6.91 -14.49
C TRP A 81 1.25 -8.13 -14.03
N LYS A 82 0.88 -9.00 -14.99
CA LYS A 82 0.30 -10.30 -14.67
C LYS A 82 1.36 -11.15 -13.96
N ARG A 83 0.92 -12.08 -13.11
CA ARG A 83 1.80 -12.90 -12.27
C ARG A 83 2.86 -13.68 -13.08
N ASN A 84 2.53 -14.13 -14.28
CA ASN A 84 3.42 -14.86 -15.19
C ASN A 84 4.45 -13.96 -15.90
N GLU A 85 4.14 -12.67 -16.05
CA GLU A 85 5.02 -11.68 -16.69
C GLU A 85 5.87 -10.90 -15.68
N TRP A 86 5.52 -11.01 -14.40
CA TRP A 86 6.15 -10.31 -13.31
C TRP A 86 7.56 -10.85 -13.04
N ASN A 87 8.52 -9.94 -12.92
CA ASN A 87 9.85 -10.22 -12.40
C ASN A 87 10.26 -9.10 -11.43
N LYS A 88 11.39 -9.28 -10.73
CA LYS A 88 11.86 -8.30 -9.73
C LYS A 88 12.02 -6.90 -10.33
N PHE A 89 12.63 -6.79 -11.51
CA PHE A 89 12.85 -5.52 -12.17
C PHE A 89 11.51 -4.81 -12.45
N LYS A 90 10.59 -5.47 -13.15
CA LYS A 90 9.26 -4.94 -13.46
C LYS A 90 8.46 -4.55 -12.23
N GLY A 91 8.49 -5.40 -11.19
CA GLY A 91 7.75 -5.13 -9.96
C GLY A 91 8.31 -3.96 -9.15
N GLN A 92 9.63 -3.86 -9.07
CA GLN A 92 10.31 -2.93 -8.16
C GLN A 92 10.63 -1.59 -8.83
N MET A 93 11.02 -1.62 -10.12
CA MET A 93 11.44 -0.44 -10.87
C MET A 93 10.27 0.24 -11.59
N GLU A 94 9.49 -0.50 -12.36
CA GLU A 94 8.36 0.06 -13.13
C GLU A 94 7.09 0.21 -12.26
N GLY A 95 6.99 -0.57 -11.19
CA GLY A 95 5.81 -0.62 -10.33
C GLY A 95 5.80 0.45 -9.22
N THR A 96 6.88 1.20 -9.03
CA THR A 96 7.01 2.14 -7.90
C THR A 96 7.56 3.50 -8.31
N THR A 97 7.05 4.55 -7.67
CA THR A 97 7.50 5.93 -7.83
C THR A 97 8.28 6.39 -6.61
N VAL A 98 9.43 7.00 -6.84
CA VAL A 98 10.15 7.82 -5.85
C VAL A 98 9.41 9.15 -5.73
N LEU A 99 8.90 9.44 -4.53
CA LEU A 99 8.19 10.69 -4.26
C LEU A 99 9.04 11.63 -3.41
N ARG A 100 9.47 12.75 -4.00
CA ARG A 100 10.30 13.74 -3.31
C ARG A 100 9.45 14.56 -2.35
N VAL A 101 9.91 14.64 -1.11
CA VAL A 101 9.29 15.41 -0.01
C VAL A 101 10.35 16.26 0.71
N PRO A 102 9.96 17.29 1.49
CA PRO A 102 10.92 18.06 2.29
C PRO A 102 11.72 17.17 3.24
N LYS A 103 12.99 17.52 3.51
CA LYS A 103 13.92 16.71 4.33
C LYS A 103 13.35 16.30 5.70
N GLY A 104 12.64 17.21 6.37
CA GLY A 104 12.00 16.92 7.67
C GLY A 104 10.93 15.83 7.55
N VAL A 105 10.13 15.85 6.49
CA VAL A 105 9.13 14.80 6.22
C VAL A 105 9.83 13.48 5.94
N ASN A 106 10.90 13.48 5.12
CA ASN A 106 11.70 12.28 4.87
C ASN A 106 12.23 11.65 6.17
N PHE A 107 12.72 12.47 7.11
CA PHE A 107 13.19 11.96 8.40
C PHE A 107 12.08 11.26 9.20
N PHE A 108 10.93 11.92 9.41
CA PHE A 108 9.82 11.31 10.17
C PHE A 108 9.22 10.07 9.48
N PHE A 109 9.21 10.06 8.16
CA PHE A 109 8.76 8.94 7.35
C PHE A 109 9.87 7.92 7.04
N HIS A 110 11.06 8.05 7.66
CA HIS A 110 12.18 7.13 7.49
C HIS A 110 12.54 6.86 6.01
N TRP A 111 12.49 7.91 5.18
CA TRP A 111 12.73 7.87 3.74
C TRP A 111 11.87 6.85 2.96
N ILE A 112 10.73 6.42 3.51
CA ILE A 112 9.83 5.46 2.86
C ILE A 112 9.33 5.94 1.50
N MET A 113 9.33 7.26 1.24
CA MET A 113 8.93 7.84 -0.03
C MET A 113 9.95 7.58 -1.15
N ILE A 114 11.18 7.20 -0.82
CA ILE A 114 12.25 6.79 -1.74
C ILE A 114 12.31 5.26 -1.77
N HIS A 115 11.25 4.68 -2.31
CA HIS A 115 11.00 3.26 -2.11
C HIS A 115 11.76 2.33 -3.06
N SER A 116 11.91 2.75 -4.32
CA SER A 116 12.51 1.92 -5.37
C SER A 116 13.91 1.39 -4.99
N PRO A 117 14.87 2.22 -4.51
CA PRO A 117 16.20 1.71 -4.16
C PRO A 117 16.19 0.70 -3.01
N HIS A 118 15.29 0.87 -2.03
CA HIS A 118 15.13 -0.08 -0.92
C HIS A 118 14.65 -1.45 -1.41
N HIS A 119 13.83 -1.49 -2.46
CA HIS A 119 13.43 -2.75 -3.08
C HIS A 119 14.54 -3.40 -3.89
N VAL A 120 15.37 -2.60 -4.56
CA VAL A 120 16.53 -3.08 -5.32
C VAL A 120 17.53 -3.75 -4.39
N ASP A 121 17.90 -3.08 -3.29
CA ASP A 121 18.72 -3.67 -2.23
C ASP A 121 18.33 -3.13 -0.85
N MET A 122 17.73 -3.99 -0.03
CA MET A 122 17.31 -3.68 1.34
C MET A 122 18.49 -3.38 2.28
N ARG A 123 19.73 -3.68 1.88
CA ARG A 123 20.95 -3.36 2.66
C ARG A 123 21.33 -1.90 2.58
N ILE A 124 20.80 -1.15 1.61
CA ILE A 124 21.05 0.29 1.49
C ILE A 124 20.41 0.98 2.70
N PRO A 125 21.20 1.66 3.55
CA PRO A 125 20.65 2.34 4.71
C PRO A 125 19.80 3.55 4.28
N MET A 126 18.82 3.92 5.11
CA MET A 126 17.83 4.95 4.77
C MET A 126 18.44 6.31 4.37
N TYR A 127 19.58 6.67 4.98
CA TYR A 127 20.30 7.92 4.69
C TYR A 127 21.02 7.93 3.32
N ASN A 128 21.18 6.76 2.68
CA ASN A 128 21.77 6.63 1.33
C ASN A 128 20.72 6.40 0.23
N LEU A 129 19.43 6.34 0.57
CA LEU A 129 18.37 6.09 -0.43
C LEU A 129 18.28 7.19 -1.48
N GLU A 130 18.52 8.44 -1.11
CA GLU A 130 18.56 9.58 -2.04
C GLU A 130 19.68 9.40 -3.09
N LEU A 131 20.87 9.00 -2.65
CA LEU A 131 22.02 8.77 -3.53
C LEU A 131 21.77 7.56 -4.45
N ALA A 132 21.18 6.50 -3.91
CA ALA A 132 20.84 5.32 -4.69
C ALA A 132 19.74 5.60 -5.73
N ALA A 133 18.74 6.42 -5.40
CA ALA A 133 17.71 6.84 -6.34
C ALA A 133 18.30 7.61 -7.52
N LEU A 134 19.22 8.56 -7.25
CA LEU A 134 19.92 9.31 -8.30
C LEU A 134 20.79 8.40 -9.18
N ALA A 135 21.46 7.41 -8.59
CA ALA A 135 22.26 6.44 -9.35
C ALA A 135 21.37 5.57 -10.26
N ILE A 136 20.20 5.15 -9.77
CA ILE A 136 19.21 4.40 -10.55
C ILE A 136 18.65 5.25 -11.71
N GLU A 137 18.22 6.48 -11.43
CA GLU A 137 17.67 7.40 -12.44
C GLU A 137 18.67 7.67 -13.57
N LYS A 138 19.98 7.79 -13.23
CA LYS A 138 21.03 7.98 -14.23
C LYS A 138 21.18 6.79 -15.20
N VAL A 139 20.95 5.56 -14.73
CA VAL A 139 21.11 4.34 -15.54
C VAL A 139 19.81 3.96 -16.25
N TYR A 140 18.66 4.26 -15.63
CA TYR A 140 17.32 3.89 -16.11
C TYR A 140 16.38 5.10 -16.15
N PRO A 141 16.69 6.17 -16.91
CA PRO A 141 15.91 7.40 -16.89
C PRO A 141 14.47 7.21 -17.37
N ASP A 142 14.24 6.28 -18.29
CA ASP A 142 12.91 6.02 -18.86
C ASP A 142 12.03 5.09 -17.99
N VAL A 143 12.62 4.49 -16.94
CA VAL A 143 11.93 3.54 -16.05
C VAL A 143 11.78 4.12 -14.64
N ALA A 144 12.75 4.90 -14.18
CA ALA A 144 12.72 5.49 -12.86
C ALA A 144 11.64 6.59 -12.79
N HIS A 145 10.53 6.30 -12.14
CA HIS A 145 9.51 7.31 -11.87
C HIS A 145 9.93 8.16 -10.67
N ASP A 146 10.32 9.41 -10.92
CA ASP A 146 10.63 10.40 -9.88
C ASP A 146 9.68 11.60 -9.99
N ALA A 147 8.98 11.93 -8.90
CA ALA A 147 8.05 13.04 -8.88
C ALA A 147 7.97 13.70 -7.49
N PRO A 148 7.67 15.00 -7.41
CA PRO A 148 7.31 15.62 -6.14
C PRO A 148 5.98 15.06 -5.60
N LEU A 149 5.89 14.83 -4.29
CA LEU A 149 4.60 14.47 -3.67
C LEU A 149 3.62 15.64 -3.76
N ARG A 150 2.51 15.46 -4.50
CA ARG A 150 1.47 16.48 -4.65
C ARG A 150 0.09 15.89 -4.37
N PHE A 151 -0.68 16.58 -3.52
CA PHE A 151 -2.06 16.19 -3.24
C PHE A 151 -2.96 16.19 -4.49
N LYS A 152 -2.70 17.09 -5.44
CA LYS A 152 -3.39 17.12 -6.75
C LYS A 152 -3.22 15.80 -7.51
N ASP A 153 -2.02 15.23 -7.48
CA ASP A 153 -1.70 13.99 -8.18
C ASP A 153 -2.38 12.80 -7.50
N PHE A 154 -2.37 12.74 -6.16
CA PHE A 154 -3.18 11.78 -5.41
C PHE A 154 -4.66 11.84 -5.83
N ARG A 155 -5.28 13.03 -5.79
CA ARG A 155 -6.69 13.18 -6.16
C ARG A 155 -6.96 12.77 -7.60
N ARG A 156 -6.08 13.15 -8.54
CA ARG A 156 -6.20 12.81 -9.96
C ARG A 156 -6.09 11.30 -10.17
N ASN A 157 -5.04 10.67 -9.64
CA ASN A 157 -4.78 9.25 -9.81
C ASN A 157 -5.87 8.41 -9.13
N THR A 158 -6.31 8.78 -7.93
CA THR A 158 -7.42 8.10 -7.24
C THR A 158 -8.72 8.17 -8.04
N LYS A 159 -8.98 9.25 -8.79
CA LYS A 159 -10.16 9.34 -9.67
C LYS A 159 -10.00 8.53 -10.96
N ALA A 160 -8.80 8.54 -11.55
CA ALA A 160 -8.52 7.94 -12.85
C ALA A 160 -8.27 6.42 -12.79
N CYS A 161 -7.62 5.94 -11.74
CA CYS A 161 -7.12 4.58 -11.59
C CYS A 161 -8.12 3.73 -10.80
N LYS A 162 -9.20 3.27 -11.47
CA LYS A 162 -10.26 2.48 -10.83
C LYS A 162 -10.18 1.00 -11.15
N LEU A 163 -9.89 0.70 -12.40
CA LEU A 163 -9.74 -0.65 -12.93
C LEU A 163 -8.46 -0.69 -13.75
N TYR A 164 -7.86 -1.86 -13.85
CA TYR A 164 -6.63 -2.05 -14.59
C TYR A 164 -6.88 -2.99 -15.78
N ASP A 165 -6.56 -2.51 -16.97
CA ASP A 165 -6.53 -3.32 -18.18
C ASP A 165 -5.14 -3.92 -18.32
N PHE A 166 -5.02 -5.23 -18.12
CA PHE A 166 -3.73 -5.92 -18.21
C PHE A 166 -3.30 -6.22 -19.64
N ASP A 167 -4.22 -6.18 -20.60
CA ASP A 167 -3.90 -6.47 -22.01
C ASP A 167 -3.32 -5.21 -22.67
N GLU A 168 -3.92 -4.06 -22.41
CA GLU A 168 -3.42 -2.76 -22.89
C GLU A 168 -2.44 -2.09 -21.91
N GLY A 169 -2.27 -2.64 -20.70
CA GLY A 169 -1.32 -2.16 -19.70
C GLY A 169 -1.65 -0.77 -19.14
N ARG A 170 -2.94 -0.41 -19.04
CA ARG A 170 -3.37 0.93 -18.65
C ARG A 170 -4.45 0.97 -17.59
N TRP A 171 -4.48 2.09 -16.86
CA TRP A 171 -5.54 2.39 -15.91
C TRP A 171 -6.79 2.93 -16.58
N LEU A 172 -7.95 2.42 -16.13
CA LEU A 172 -9.27 2.84 -16.59
C LEU A 172 -10.08 3.46 -15.44
N THR A 173 -10.88 4.45 -15.81
CA THR A 173 -12.01 4.89 -14.97
C THR A 173 -13.15 3.89 -15.09
N TYR A 174 -14.10 3.90 -14.14
CA TYR A 174 -15.32 3.08 -14.27
C TYR A 174 -16.10 3.37 -15.55
N ARG A 175 -16.09 4.63 -16.03
CA ARG A 175 -16.74 4.99 -17.29
C ARG A 175 -16.00 4.38 -18.48
N GLY A 176 -14.68 4.55 -18.55
CA GLY A 176 -13.86 4.00 -19.64
C GLY A 176 -13.94 2.47 -19.72
N ALA A 177 -13.96 1.78 -18.57
CA ALA A 177 -14.14 0.33 -18.56
C ALA A 177 -15.50 -0.11 -19.13
N ARG A 178 -16.58 0.65 -18.90
CA ARG A 178 -17.88 0.36 -19.53
C ARG A 178 -17.86 0.54 -21.04
N GLU A 179 -17.15 1.54 -21.53
CA GLU A 179 -17.00 1.81 -22.97
C GLU A 179 -16.21 0.68 -23.66
N VAL A 180 -15.13 0.21 -23.04
CA VAL A 180 -14.36 -0.96 -23.52
C VAL A 180 -15.24 -2.21 -23.57
N LEU A 181 -15.96 -2.53 -22.49
CA LEU A 181 -16.86 -3.69 -22.46
C LEU A 181 -18.00 -3.60 -23.49
N ALA A 182 -18.56 -2.40 -23.71
CA ALA A 182 -19.60 -2.20 -24.72
C ALA A 182 -19.07 -2.45 -26.14
N SER A 183 -17.86 -1.96 -26.46
CA SER A 183 -17.24 -2.20 -27.76
C SER A 183 -16.94 -3.69 -28.00
N ALA A 184 -16.45 -4.42 -26.99
CA ALA A 184 -16.19 -5.85 -27.09
C ALA A 184 -17.47 -6.65 -27.37
N SER A 185 -18.57 -6.34 -26.67
CA SER A 185 -19.88 -6.98 -26.90
C SER A 185 -20.42 -6.74 -28.31
N SER A 186 -20.18 -5.56 -28.89
CA SER A 186 -20.61 -5.24 -30.26
C SER A 186 -19.80 -5.91 -31.36
N SER A 187 -18.59 -6.41 -31.04
CA SER A 187 -17.68 -7.06 -32.00
C SER A 187 -17.82 -8.59 -32.09
N THR A 188 -18.71 -9.20 -31.30
CA THR A 188 -18.90 -10.66 -31.33
C THR A 188 -19.79 -11.05 -32.53
N PRO A 189 -19.31 -11.81 -33.53
CA PRO A 189 -20.13 -12.22 -34.65
C PRO A 189 -21.22 -13.19 -34.18
N THR A 190 -22.45 -13.00 -34.67
CA THR A 190 -23.54 -13.96 -34.50
C THR A 190 -23.09 -15.32 -35.06
N PRO A 191 -23.19 -16.43 -34.30
CA PRO A 191 -22.89 -17.74 -34.85
C PRO A 191 -23.91 -18.05 -35.96
N SER A 192 -23.38 -18.33 -37.15
CA SER A 192 -24.12 -18.79 -38.33
C SER A 192 -24.64 -20.22 -38.17
#